data_AF-A0A165ALW9-F1
#
_entry.id   AF-A0A165ALW9-F1
#
_cell.length_a   1.000
_cell.length_b   1.000
_cell.length_c   1.000
_cell.angle_alpha   90.00
_cell.angle_beta   90.00
_cell.angle_gamma   90.00
#
_symmetry.space_group_name_H-M   'P 1'
#
loop_
_entity.id
_entity.type
_entity.pdbx_description
1 polymer ?
#
loop_
_entity_poly.entity_id
_entity_poly.type
_entity_poly.pdbx_seq_one_letter_code
_entity_poly.pdbx_strand_id
1 'polypeptide(L)'
;MSASTNNIKVVCRFRPQNSIELREGGEIVVSFDQNLQTVKLRSSALGAGAEKDGFTFDRIFPMGTQQEEVFDYGVKGCVLNNF
;
A
#
# COMPACT_ATOMS: atom_id res chain seq x y z
N MET A 1 -24.30 -17.19 3.80
CA MET A 1 -22.87 -17.04 3.49
C MET A 1 -22.29 -16.12 4.56
N SER A 2 -21.56 -16.64 5.53
CA SER A 2 -20.84 -15.81 6.50
C SER A 2 -19.79 -15.02 5.71
N ALA A 3 -19.99 -13.71 5.57
CA ALA A 3 -18.93 -12.84 5.10
C ALA A 3 -17.81 -12.99 6.14
N SER A 4 -16.71 -13.62 5.78
CA SER A 4 -15.53 -13.74 6.62
C SER A 4 -15.15 -12.35 7.09
N THR A 5 -15.47 -12.04 8.35
CA THR A 5 -15.20 -10.75 8.96
C THR A 5 -13.70 -10.65 9.15
N ASN A 6 -13.02 -10.08 8.14
CA ASN A 6 -11.59 -9.86 8.22
C ASN A 6 -11.32 -8.70 9.18
N ASN A 7 -11.21 -9.05 10.46
CA ASN A 7 -11.05 -8.14 11.59
C ASN A 7 -9.66 -7.50 11.64
N ILE A 8 -8.70 -8.04 10.90
CA ILE A 8 -7.34 -7.51 10.78
C ILE A 8 -7.22 -6.90 9.39
N LYS A 9 -6.79 -5.64 9.33
CA LYS A 9 -6.52 -4.93 8.08
C LYS A 9 -5.03 -4.70 7.96
N VAL A 10 -4.45 -5.17 6.86
CA VAL A 10 -3.04 -4.94 6.51
C VAL A 10 -3.01 -3.89 5.41
N VAL A 11 -2.47 -2.72 5.72
CA VAL A 11 -2.36 -1.60 4.80
C VAL A 11 -0.91 -1.28 4.48
N CYS A 12 -0.67 -0.81 3.26
CA CYS A 12 0.64 -0.37 2.82
C CYS A 12 0.60 1.12 2.44
N ARG A 13 1.57 1.92 2.91
CA ARG A 13 1.68 3.34 2.55
C ARG A 13 3.08 3.65 2.04
N PHE A 14 3.15 4.20 0.84
CA PHE A 14 4.40 4.68 0.26
C PHE A 14 4.52 6.18 0.50
N ARG A 15 5.68 6.61 1.01
CA ARG A 15 5.99 8.04 1.14
C ARG A 15 6.57 8.59 -0.16
N PRO A 16 6.41 9.89 -0.45
CA PRO A 16 7.25 10.57 -1.42
C PRO A 16 8.74 10.36 -1.14
N GLN A 17 9.55 10.42 -2.20
CA GLN A 17 11.00 10.42 -2.06
C GLN A 17 11.45 11.64 -1.26
N ASN A 18 12.45 11.43 -0.40
CA ASN A 18 13.06 12.49 0.38
C ASN A 18 14.14 13.23 -0.46
N SER A 19 14.66 14.32 0.10
CA SER A 19 15.62 15.19 -0.61
C SER A 19 16.98 14.53 -0.88
N ILE A 20 17.35 13.46 -0.16
CA ILE A 20 18.58 12.72 -0.39
C ILE A 20 18.36 11.74 -1.55
N GLU A 21 17.26 10.99 -1.53
CA GLU A 21 16.89 10.05 -2.60
C GLU A 21 16.76 10.75 -3.94
N LEU A 22 16.16 11.94 -3.97
CA LEU A 22 16.09 12.75 -5.19
C LEU A 22 17.46 13.25 -5.66
N ARG A 23 18.34 13.63 -4.72
CA ARG A 23 19.68 14.14 -5.03
C ARG A 23 20.60 13.05 -5.57
N GLU A 24 20.44 11.83 -5.09
CA GLU A 24 21.23 10.67 -5.51
C GLU A 24 20.66 9.99 -6.77
N GLY A 25 19.61 10.55 -7.37
CA GLY A 25 19.01 10.01 -8.59
C GLY A 25 18.17 8.75 -8.36
N GLY A 26 17.60 8.59 -7.17
CA GLY A 26 16.71 7.48 -6.86
C GLY A 26 15.48 7.49 -7.76
N GLU A 27 15.10 6.30 -8.25
CA GLU A 27 13.93 6.12 -9.09
C GLU A 27 12.78 5.46 -8.31
N ILE A 28 11.55 5.73 -8.74
CA ILE A 28 10.39 5.00 -8.24
C ILE A 28 10.35 3.61 -8.87
N VAL A 29 10.59 2.60 -8.05
CA VAL A 29 10.60 1.18 -8.45
C VAL A 29 9.31 0.45 -8.08
N VAL A 30 8.22 1.16 -7.79
CA VAL A 30 6.93 0.55 -7.44
C VAL A 30 5.85 0.97 -8.42
N SER A 31 4.97 0.03 -8.76
CA SER A 31 3.76 0.25 -9.54
C SER A 31 2.56 -0.33 -8.82
N PHE A 32 1.44 0.37 -8.86
CA PHE A 32 0.20 -0.02 -8.20
C PHE A 32 -0.82 -0.45 -9.24
N ASP A 33 -1.65 -1.42 -8.90
CA ASP A 33 -2.83 -1.74 -9.69
C ASP A 33 -3.97 -0.72 -9.48
N GLN A 34 -4.99 -0.80 -10.33
CA GLN A 34 -6.08 0.19 -10.34
C GLN A 34 -6.94 0.17 -9.09
N ASN A 35 -7.05 -0.98 -8.42
CA ASN A 35 -7.85 -1.13 -7.20
C ASN A 35 -7.07 -0.73 -5.92
N LEU A 36 -5.78 -0.40 -6.05
CA LEU A 36 -4.88 -0.08 -4.94
C LEU A 36 -4.81 -1.18 -3.88
N GLN A 37 -4.67 -2.43 -4.31
CA GLN A 37 -4.49 -3.58 -3.43
C GLN A 37 -3.21 -4.33 -3.72
N THR A 38 -2.72 -4.31 -4.96
CA THR A 38 -1.47 -4.98 -5.33
C THR A 38 -0.38 -3.97 -5.72
N VAL A 39 0.79 -4.10 -5.09
CA VAL A 39 2.02 -3.39 -5.48
C VAL A 39 2.98 -4.36 -6.16
N LYS A 40 3.54 -3.96 -7.29
CA LYS A 40 4.62 -4.66 -7.97
C LYS A 40 5.89 -3.84 -7.87
N LEU A 41 6.99 -4.50 -7.55
CA LEU A 41 8.31 -3.90 -7.53
C LEU A 41 8.98 -4.13 -8.89
N ARG A 42 9.57 -3.10 -9.48
CA ARG A 42 10.39 -3.16 -10.69
C ARG A 42 11.82 -3.53 -10.29
N SER A 43 12.03 -4.75 -9.79
CA SER A 43 13.37 -5.30 -9.56
C SER A 43 13.70 -6.33 -10.62
N SER A 44 14.92 -6.25 -11.17
CA SER A 44 15.47 -7.25 -12.11
C SER A 44 15.60 -8.65 -11.50
N ALA A 45 15.55 -8.77 -10.17
CA ALA A 45 15.61 -10.04 -9.45
C ALA A 45 14.25 -10.75 -9.28
N LEU A 46 13.11 -10.07 -9.53
CA LEU A 46 11.75 -10.62 -9.32
C LEU A 46 11.28 -11.59 -10.43
N GLY A 47 12.16 -11.94 -11.38
CA GLY A 47 11.85 -12.86 -12.47
C GLY A 47 11.56 -14.30 -12.01
N ALA A 48 11.93 -14.68 -10.79
CA ALA A 48 11.73 -16.02 -10.25
C ALA A 48 11.36 -15.98 -8.76
N GLY A 49 10.15 -16.42 -8.41
CA GLY A 49 9.66 -16.52 -7.03
C GLY A 49 8.17 -16.19 -6.89
N ALA A 50 7.61 -16.41 -5.70
CA ALA A 50 6.21 -16.11 -5.37
C ALA A 50 5.86 -14.60 -5.46
N GLU A 51 6.89 -13.75 -5.48
CA GLU A 51 6.77 -12.28 -5.47
C GLU A 51 6.66 -11.69 -6.89
N LYS A 52 6.77 -12.53 -7.93
CA LYS A 52 6.65 -12.13 -9.34
C LYS A 52 5.34 -11.39 -9.62
N ASP A 53 4.27 -11.80 -8.97
CA ASP A 53 2.93 -11.24 -9.18
C ASP A 53 2.66 -10.00 -8.30
N GLY A 54 3.59 -9.64 -7.42
CA GLY A 54 3.48 -8.52 -6.49
C GLY A 54 2.94 -8.92 -5.12
N PHE A 55 2.74 -7.92 -4.26
CA PHE A 55 2.24 -8.09 -2.90
C PHE A 55 0.84 -7.49 -2.78
N THR A 56 -0.08 -8.22 -2.17
CA THR A 56 -1.48 -7.81 -2.00
C THR A 56 -1.78 -7.42 -0.56
N PHE A 57 -2.50 -6.32 -0.38
CA PHE A 57 -2.89 -5.71 0.88
C PHE A 57 -4.40 -5.41 0.87
N ASP A 58 -5.00 -5.16 2.03
CA ASP A 58 -6.39 -4.68 2.10
C ASP A 58 -6.54 -3.30 1.43
N ARG A 59 -5.47 -2.47 1.52
CA ARG A 59 -5.38 -1.15 0.88
C ARG A 59 -3.93 -0.69 0.74
N ILE A 60 -3.64 -0.04 -0.39
CA ILE A 60 -2.39 0.66 -0.66
C ILE A 60 -2.67 2.16 -0.77
N PHE A 61 -1.77 2.97 -0.20
CA PHE A 61 -1.75 4.41 -0.29
C PHE A 61 -0.47 4.86 -1.03
N PRO A 62 -0.60 5.31 -2.30
CA PRO A 62 0.52 5.85 -3.06
C PRO A 62 1.11 7.12 -2.44
N MET A 63 2.24 7.57 -3.00
CA MET A 63 3.00 8.71 -2.49
C MET A 63 2.22 10.02 -2.43
N GLY A 64 1.20 10.18 -3.29
CA GLY A 64 0.33 11.36 -3.31
C GLY A 64 -0.81 11.35 -2.29
N THR A 65 -1.03 10.24 -1.57
CA THR A 65 -2.17 10.13 -0.64
C THR A 65 -2.01 11.08 0.54
N GLN A 66 -3.04 11.90 0.75
CA GLN A 66 -3.10 12.85 1.85
C GLN A 66 -3.33 12.16 3.19
N GLN A 67 -2.90 12.80 4.27
CA GLN A 67 -3.07 12.26 5.63
C GLN A 67 -4.55 12.03 5.99
N GLU A 68 -5.43 12.91 5.54
CA GLU A 68 -6.87 12.81 5.75
C GLU A 68 -7.45 11.52 5.17
N GLU A 69 -7.05 11.14 3.95
CA GLU A 69 -7.54 9.92 3.29
C GLU A 69 -7.09 8.64 4.04
N VAL A 70 -5.86 8.64 4.58
CA VAL A 70 -5.35 7.52 5.38
C VAL A 70 -6.08 7.44 6.72
N PHE A 71 -6.32 8.59 7.35
CA PHE A 71 -7.07 8.67 8.61
C PHE A 71 -8.50 8.17 8.45
N ASP A 72 -9.19 8.64 7.41
CA ASP A 72 -10.57 8.25 7.13
C ASP A 72 -10.73 6.75 6.90
N TYR A 73 -9.78 6.11 6.22
CA TYR A 73 -9.80 4.66 6.02
C TYR A 73 -9.53 3.89 7.32
N GLY A 74 -8.53 4.30 8.11
CA GLY A 74 -8.11 3.56 9.31
C GLY A 74 -9.00 3.78 10.54
N VAL A 75 -9.52 5.00 10.71
CA VAL A 75 -10.12 5.43 11.98
C VAL A 75 -11.65 5.31 11.96
N LYS A 76 -12.32 5.58 10.83
CA LYS A 76 -13.79 5.48 10.76
C LYS A 76 -14.30 4.05 11.01
N GLY A 77 -13.54 3.03 10.62
CA GLY A 77 -13.86 1.62 10.89
C GLY A 77 -13.53 1.14 12.31
N CYS A 78 -12.49 1.68 12.94
CA CYS A 78 -12.06 1.26 14.29
C CYS A 78 -12.83 1.97 15.41
N VAL A 79 -13.16 3.24 15.27
CA VAL A 79 -13.80 4.04 16.33
C VAL A 79 -15.28 3.69 16.50
N LEU A 80 -15.94 3.21 15.43
CA LEU A 80 -17.35 2.80 15.46
C LEU A 80 -17.59 1.45 16.16
N ASN A 81 -16.55 0.64 16.39
CA ASN A 81 -16.64 -0.64 17.10
C ASN A 81 -16.48 -0.52 18.62
N ASN A 82 -16.42 0.70 19.16
CA ASN A 82 -16.23 0.96 20.60
C ASN A 82 -17.44 1.63 21.27
N PHE A 83 -18.60 1.65 20.60
CA PHE A 83 -19.91 2.07 21.14
C PHE A 83 -20.99 1.08 20.76
#